data_AF-X0SM11-F1
#
_entry.id   AF-X0SM11-F1
#
_cell.length_a   1.000
_cell.length_b   1.000
_cell.length_c   1.000
_cell.angle_alpha   90.00
_cell.angle_beta   90.00
_cell.angle_gamma   90.00
#
_symmetry.space_group_name_H-M   'P 1'
#
loop_
_entity.id
_entity.type
_entity.pdbx_description
1 polymer ?
#
loop_
_entity_poly.entity_id
_entity_poly.type
_entity_poly.pdbx_seq_one_letter_code
_entity_poly.pdbx_strand_id
1 'polypeptide(L)'
;YKIKECKEKIKIKKGPSLTREDIVASLRYLVNLYRGIGYIDDIDHLGNRRIKTVGELLQDQFYIGLSRMERVIRERMTIQPDVSAITPQALINARPLLATIRQFFGSSQLSQFMDQTNPLSEITHKRRLSALGPGGLTRERAGFEVRDVHHTHYGRICPIETPEGPNIGLIGSLCIYAKVNELGFIETPYFRVTDGKITDEVVYLSADEEDKYKIAQINIKIDKDNKISQDDVPCRFRGDIIECLPDEIDFIDVSPKQIASISASLIPFLEHDDANRALMGTNMQRQSVPLIKPEVPLVGTGMENKVAIDSGAVLISQDDGLVKEVSADKIIIKNTDNIQKEYILKKFVRSNQGTCINQIPLVEEGMIVKKGDVLADGPLTSEGRLSLGRNILIAYMPWEGYNFEDAILVSEKLVREDTFTSIHISEQECEARDTKLGPEEITCDIPN
;
A
#
# COMPACT_ATOMS: atom_id res chain seq x y z
N TYR A 1 -44.73 -17.38 24.30
CA TYR A 1 -43.69 -18.30 24.79
C TYR A 1 -43.11 -17.72 26.07
N LYS A 2 -43.35 -18.37 27.21
CA LYS A 2 -42.78 -17.96 28.50
C LYS A 2 -41.26 -18.10 28.42
N ILE A 3 -40.53 -17.04 28.75
CA ILE A 3 -39.07 -17.06 28.97
C ILE A 3 -38.83 -17.90 30.23
N LYS A 4 -38.79 -19.23 30.09
CA LYS A 4 -38.57 -20.12 31.24
C LYS A 4 -37.40 -21.08 31.13
N GLU A 5 -36.63 -21.06 30.05
CA GLU A 5 -35.32 -21.72 30.03
C GLU A 5 -34.33 -20.90 29.21
N CYS A 6 -33.35 -20.30 29.89
CA CYS A 6 -32.13 -19.83 29.24
C CYS A 6 -31.36 -21.06 28.77
N LYS A 7 -31.46 -21.41 27.49
CA LYS A 7 -30.54 -22.37 26.87
C LYS A 7 -29.18 -21.70 26.73
N GLU A 8 -28.17 -22.19 27.45
CA GLU A 8 -26.79 -21.70 27.38
C GLU A 8 -26.12 -21.95 26.02
N LYS A 9 -26.59 -22.95 25.26
CA LYS A 9 -26.06 -23.26 23.92
C LYS A 9 -27.19 -23.41 22.90
N ILE A 10 -27.25 -22.48 21.95
CA ILE A 10 -28.12 -22.52 20.77
C ILE A 10 -27.28 -23.03 19.61
N LYS A 11 -27.70 -24.13 18.97
CA LYS A 11 -27.09 -24.61 17.72
C LYS A 11 -27.61 -23.75 16.57
N ILE A 12 -26.77 -22.85 16.07
CA ILE A 12 -27.07 -22.00 14.91
C ILE A 12 -26.70 -22.77 13.64
N LYS A 13 -27.62 -22.81 12.67
CA LYS A 13 -27.36 -23.37 11.35
C LYS A 13 -26.71 -22.29 10.50
N LYS A 14 -25.41 -22.41 10.21
CA LYS A 14 -24.70 -21.44 9.36
C LYS A 14 -25.32 -21.41 7.97
N GLY A 15 -25.66 -20.21 7.48
CA GLY A 15 -26.18 -19.96 6.14
C GLY A 15 -25.97 -18.49 5.74
N PRO A 16 -26.06 -18.15 4.44
CA PRO A 16 -25.86 -16.77 3.93
C PRO A 16 -27.05 -15.83 4.20
N SER A 17 -28.05 -16.27 4.96
CA SER A 17 -29.29 -15.53 5.21
C SER A 17 -29.60 -15.55 6.69
N LEU A 18 -30.20 -14.46 7.18
CA LEU A 18 -30.60 -14.33 8.58
C LEU A 18 -31.61 -15.40 8.97
N THR A 19 -31.36 -16.07 10.08
CA THR A 19 -32.30 -17.03 10.67
C THR A 19 -33.14 -16.37 11.75
N ARG A 20 -34.27 -17.00 12.11
CA ARG A 20 -35.12 -16.51 13.20
C ARG A 20 -34.36 -16.49 14.53
N GLU A 21 -33.49 -17.48 14.74
CA GLU A 21 -32.65 -17.63 15.91
C GLU A 21 -31.69 -16.44 16.07
N ASP A 22 -31.08 -15.96 14.98
CA ASP A 22 -30.15 -14.82 14.99
C ASP A 22 -30.87 -13.54 15.46
N ILE A 23 -32.09 -13.30 14.99
CA ILE A 23 -32.89 -12.13 15.37
C ILE A 23 -33.24 -12.19 16.87
N VAL A 24 -33.68 -13.36 17.36
CA VAL A 24 -34.03 -13.53 18.77
C VAL A 24 -32.80 -13.39 19.67
N ALA A 25 -31.64 -13.91 19.25
CA ALA A 25 -30.38 -13.76 19.96
C ALA A 25 -29.92 -12.30 20.02
N SER A 26 -30.01 -11.58 18.90
CA SER A 26 -29.64 -10.15 18.82
C SER A 26 -30.51 -9.28 19.72
N LEU A 27 -31.83 -9.49 19.72
CA LEU A 27 -32.76 -8.77 20.61
C LEU A 27 -32.47 -9.08 22.09
N ARG A 28 -32.14 -10.34 22.41
CA ARG A 28 -31.76 -10.72 23.77
C ARG A 28 -30.46 -10.02 24.21
N TYR A 29 -29.46 -9.97 23.32
CA TYR A 29 -28.20 -9.28 23.60
C TYR A 29 -28.44 -7.79 23.87
N LEU A 30 -29.30 -7.13 23.07
CA LEU A 30 -29.68 -5.73 23.27
C LEU A 30 -30.36 -5.48 24.62
N VAL A 31 -31.27 -6.37 25.05
CA VAL A 31 -31.88 -6.28 26.39
C VAL A 31 -30.86 -6.53 27.51
N ASN A 32 -29.91 -7.44 27.30
CA ASN A 32 -28.84 -7.69 28.26
C ASN A 32 -27.89 -6.49 28.37
N LEU A 33 -27.56 -5.82 27.26
CA LEU A 33 -26.76 -4.58 27.27
C LEU A 33 -27.43 -3.49 28.10
N TYR A 34 -28.75 -3.30 27.95
CA TYR A 34 -29.49 -2.35 28.80
C TYR A 34 -29.41 -2.69 30.30
N ARG A 35 -29.21 -3.96 30.63
CA ARG A 35 -29.01 -4.44 32.02
C ARG A 35 -27.54 -4.44 32.46
N GLY A 36 -26.63 -3.91 31.64
CA GLY A 36 -25.19 -3.88 31.91
C GLY A 36 -24.47 -5.22 31.72
N ILE A 37 -25.09 -6.18 31.04
CA ILE A 37 -24.51 -7.50 30.76
C ILE A 37 -24.14 -7.57 29.27
N GLY A 38 -22.87 -7.34 28.96
CA GLY A 38 -22.32 -7.36 27.61
C GLY A 38 -21.36 -6.18 27.36
N TYR A 39 -20.81 -6.11 26.16
CA TYR A 39 -19.91 -5.03 25.72
C TYR A 39 -20.53 -4.30 24.54
N ILE A 40 -20.26 -2.99 24.46
CA ILE A 40 -20.64 -2.14 23.33
C ILE A 40 -19.53 -2.23 22.30
N ASP A 41 -19.90 -2.31 21.02
CA ASP A 41 -18.95 -2.35 19.92
C ASP A 41 -18.42 -0.95 19.63
N ASP A 42 -17.12 -0.86 19.40
CA ASP A 42 -16.45 0.34 18.92
C ASP A 42 -16.37 0.33 17.39
N ILE A 43 -16.96 1.34 16.74
CA ILE A 43 -17.03 1.44 15.28
C ILE A 43 -15.66 1.71 14.63
N ASP A 44 -14.71 2.27 15.38
CA ASP A 44 -13.37 2.61 14.93
C ASP A 44 -12.38 1.45 15.09
N HIS A 45 -12.71 0.47 15.94
CA HIS A 45 -11.94 -0.76 16.12
C HIS A 45 -11.72 -1.50 14.79
N LEU A 46 -10.47 -1.86 14.46
CA LEU A 46 -10.15 -2.53 13.19
C LEU A 46 -10.73 -3.96 13.07
N GLY A 47 -11.24 -4.54 14.15
CA GLY A 47 -12.06 -5.76 14.09
C GLY A 47 -13.46 -5.54 13.49
N ASN A 48 -13.95 -4.30 13.51
CA ASN A 48 -15.22 -3.92 12.91
C ASN A 48 -15.05 -3.28 11.51
N ARG A 49 -13.80 -3.13 11.05
CA ARG A 49 -13.46 -2.54 9.76
C ARG A 49 -12.64 -3.51 8.91
N ARG A 50 -13.15 -3.81 7.72
CA ARG A 50 -12.46 -4.69 6.76
C ARG A 50 -12.06 -3.95 5.50
N ILE A 51 -10.95 -4.38 4.91
CA ILE A 51 -10.48 -3.93 3.61
C ILE A 51 -11.20 -4.72 2.52
N LYS A 52 -11.74 -3.99 1.54
CA LYS A 52 -12.12 -4.56 0.24
C LYS A 52 -10.98 -4.40 -0.75
N THR A 53 -10.45 -5.52 -1.23
CA THR A 53 -9.39 -5.51 -2.25
C THR A 53 -9.97 -5.30 -3.64
N VAL A 54 -9.11 -5.00 -4.62
CA VAL A 54 -9.53 -4.85 -6.03
C VAL A 54 -10.23 -6.10 -6.57
N GLY A 55 -9.83 -7.29 -6.11
CA GLY A 55 -10.46 -8.55 -6.52
C GLY A 55 -11.92 -8.64 -6.08
N GLU A 56 -12.21 -8.29 -4.83
CA GLU A 56 -13.58 -8.26 -4.30
C GLU A 56 -14.43 -7.18 -4.97
N LEU A 57 -13.89 -5.96 -5.12
CA LEU A 57 -14.58 -4.87 -5.79
C LEU A 57 -14.94 -5.23 -7.23
N LEU A 58 -14.02 -5.87 -7.95
CA LEU A 58 -14.25 -6.33 -9.31
C LEU A 58 -15.26 -7.48 -9.35
N GLN A 59 -15.22 -8.39 -8.38
CA GLN A 59 -16.20 -9.48 -8.25
C GLN A 59 -17.61 -8.94 -8.06
N ASP A 60 -17.81 -7.92 -7.21
CA ASP A 60 -19.10 -7.25 -7.01
C ASP A 60 -19.62 -6.66 -8.33
N GLN A 61 -18.76 -5.95 -9.08
CA GLN A 61 -19.12 -5.39 -10.39
C GLN A 61 -19.42 -6.48 -11.43
N PHE A 62 -18.65 -7.57 -11.40
CA PHE A 62 -18.86 -8.71 -12.28
C PHE A 62 -20.21 -9.37 -12.00
N TYR A 63 -20.58 -9.53 -10.73
CA TYR A 63 -21.88 -10.08 -10.32
C TYR A 63 -23.04 -9.21 -10.79
N ILE A 64 -22.96 -7.88 -10.65
CA ILE A 64 -23.95 -6.94 -11.18
C ILE A 64 -24.06 -7.07 -12.71
N GLY A 65 -22.92 -7.19 -13.40
CA GLY A 65 -22.87 -7.40 -14.84
C GLY A 65 -23.54 -8.71 -15.29
N LEU A 66 -23.30 -9.80 -14.55
CA LEU A 66 -23.93 -11.10 -14.79
C LEU A 66 -25.43 -11.07 -14.52
N SER A 67 -25.88 -10.45 -13.44
CA SER A 67 -27.31 -10.35 -13.12
C SER A 67 -28.08 -9.59 -14.21
N ARG A 68 -27.49 -8.53 -14.78
CA ARG A 68 -28.04 -7.83 -15.94
C ARG A 68 -28.09 -8.73 -17.18
N MET A 69 -27.04 -9.51 -17.41
CA MET A 69 -26.98 -10.46 -18.52
C MET A 69 -28.02 -11.57 -18.39
N GLU A 70 -28.22 -12.10 -17.18
CA GLU A 70 -29.23 -13.12 -16.87
C GLU A 70 -30.64 -12.63 -17.24
N ARG A 71 -30.97 -11.38 -16.88
CA ARG A 71 -32.24 -10.76 -17.24
C ARG A 71 -32.44 -10.71 -18.76
N VAL A 72 -31.43 -10.27 -19.51
CA VAL A 72 -31.49 -10.20 -20.98
C VAL A 72 -31.65 -11.59 -21.61
N ILE A 73 -30.94 -12.59 -21.08
CA ILE A 73 -31.08 -13.98 -21.53
C ILE A 73 -32.52 -14.46 -21.29
N ARG A 74 -33.09 -14.21 -20.10
CA ARG A 74 -34.46 -14.61 -19.76
C ARG A 74 -35.50 -13.93 -20.65
N GLU A 75 -35.33 -12.64 -20.93
CA GLU A 75 -36.19 -11.88 -21.85
C GLU A 75 -36.10 -12.45 -23.29
N ARG A 76 -34.89 -12.73 -23.80
CA ARG A 76 -34.70 -13.33 -25.13
C ARG A 76 -35.28 -14.73 -25.26
N MET A 77 -35.11 -15.55 -24.21
CA MET A 77 -35.72 -16.89 -24.15
C MET A 77 -37.25 -16.84 -24.20
N THR A 78 -37.87 -15.78 -23.67
CA THR A 78 -39.34 -15.63 -23.68
C THR A 78 -39.86 -15.19 -25.05
N ILE A 79 -39.09 -14.38 -25.80
CA ILE A 79 -39.50 -13.81 -27.08
C ILE A 79 -39.29 -14.79 -28.25
N GLN A 80 -38.32 -15.70 -28.16
CA GLN A 80 -38.00 -16.61 -29.27
C GLN A 80 -39.05 -17.72 -29.45
N PRO A 81 -39.72 -17.81 -30.61
CA PRO A 81 -40.80 -18.78 -30.82
C PRO A 81 -40.31 -20.20 -31.15
N ASP A 82 -39.08 -20.36 -31.65
CA ASP A 82 -38.57 -21.65 -32.14
C ASP A 82 -37.46 -22.20 -31.23
N VAL A 83 -37.81 -23.16 -30.38
CA VAL A 83 -36.95 -23.76 -29.35
C VAL A 83 -35.87 -24.66 -29.97
N SER A 84 -36.08 -25.14 -31.20
CA SER A 84 -35.24 -26.19 -31.81
C SER A 84 -33.92 -25.68 -32.41
N ALA A 85 -33.82 -24.39 -32.72
CA ALA A 85 -32.67 -23.76 -33.37
C ALA A 85 -31.81 -22.88 -32.43
N ILE A 86 -32.11 -22.84 -31.12
CA ILE A 86 -31.47 -21.92 -30.19
C ILE A 86 -30.08 -22.43 -29.78
N THR A 87 -29.05 -21.64 -30.05
CA THR A 87 -27.70 -21.84 -29.50
C THR A 87 -27.44 -20.89 -28.33
N PRO A 88 -26.67 -21.28 -27.30
CA PRO A 88 -26.33 -20.39 -26.18
C PRO A 88 -25.67 -19.08 -26.62
N GLN A 89 -24.88 -19.12 -27.70
CA GLN A 89 -24.22 -17.95 -28.27
C GLN A 89 -25.21 -16.89 -28.78
N ALA A 90 -26.39 -17.29 -29.27
CA ALA A 90 -27.43 -16.35 -29.71
C ALA A 90 -28.11 -15.63 -28.53
N LEU A 91 -28.13 -16.25 -27.36
CA LEU A 91 -28.74 -15.70 -26.15
C LEU A 91 -27.79 -14.78 -25.38
N ILE A 92 -26.49 -15.09 -25.37
CA ILE A 92 -25.48 -14.36 -24.60
C ILE A 92 -25.10 -13.06 -25.31
N ASN A 93 -25.22 -11.93 -24.60
CA ASN A 93 -24.68 -10.65 -25.01
C ASN A 93 -23.66 -10.16 -23.97
N ALA A 94 -22.38 -10.08 -24.35
CA ALA A 94 -21.31 -9.66 -23.45
C ALA A 94 -21.22 -8.14 -23.23
N ARG A 95 -21.91 -7.32 -24.05
CA ARG A 95 -21.81 -5.85 -23.97
C ARG A 95 -22.14 -5.27 -22.59
N PRO A 96 -23.22 -5.70 -21.88
CA PRO A 96 -23.52 -5.18 -20.55
C PRO A 96 -22.45 -5.47 -19.50
N LEU A 97 -21.80 -6.64 -19.60
CA LEU A 97 -20.70 -7.02 -18.71
C LEU A 97 -19.46 -6.16 -18.98
N LEU A 98 -19.06 -6.05 -20.25
CA LEU A 98 -17.92 -5.21 -20.65
C LEU A 98 -18.12 -3.74 -20.28
N ALA A 99 -19.34 -3.22 -20.44
CA ALA A 99 -19.67 -1.84 -20.05
C ALA A 99 -19.49 -1.62 -18.53
N THR A 100 -19.92 -2.58 -17.70
CA THR A 100 -19.79 -2.49 -16.24
C THR A 100 -18.32 -2.52 -15.81
N ILE A 101 -17.51 -3.39 -16.42
CA ILE A 101 -16.06 -3.47 -16.14
C ILE A 101 -15.35 -2.19 -16.60
N ARG A 102 -15.65 -1.68 -17.80
CA ARG A 102 -15.07 -0.42 -18.30
C ARG A 102 -15.45 0.77 -17.41
N GLN A 103 -16.70 0.83 -16.94
CA GLN A 103 -17.15 1.87 -16.02
C GLN A 103 -16.40 1.82 -14.68
N PHE A 104 -16.14 0.61 -14.16
CA PHE A 104 -15.35 0.45 -12.94
C PHE A 104 -13.93 1.01 -13.09
N PHE A 105 -13.18 0.57 -14.10
CA PHE A 105 -11.80 1.04 -14.29
C PHE A 105 -11.71 2.50 -14.77
N GLY A 106 -12.68 2.98 -15.54
CA GLY A 106 -12.66 4.32 -16.14
C GLY A 106 -13.24 5.43 -15.26
N SER A 107 -14.09 5.12 -14.28
CA SER A 107 -14.82 6.15 -13.53
C SER A 107 -14.97 5.90 -12.03
N SER A 108 -14.45 4.78 -11.50
CA SER A 108 -14.46 4.55 -10.05
C SER A 108 -13.53 5.51 -9.33
N GLN A 109 -13.96 6.02 -8.18
CA GLN A 109 -13.13 6.86 -7.30
C GLN A 109 -11.89 6.12 -6.76
N LEU A 110 -11.94 4.78 -6.72
CA LEU A 110 -10.83 3.93 -6.28
C LEU A 110 -9.91 3.51 -7.44
N SER A 111 -10.31 3.75 -8.69
CA SER A 111 -9.46 3.55 -9.88
C SER A 111 -8.78 4.87 -10.20
N GLN A 112 -7.64 5.10 -9.57
CA GLN A 112 -6.89 6.36 -9.66
C GLN A 112 -5.70 6.24 -10.60
N PHE A 113 -5.29 7.35 -11.20
CA PHE A 113 -4.00 7.41 -11.86
C PHE A 113 -2.89 7.17 -10.84
N MET A 114 -1.93 6.31 -11.19
CA MET A 114 -0.83 5.98 -10.29
C MET A 114 0.08 7.20 -10.10
N ASP A 115 0.49 7.42 -8.85
CA ASP A 115 1.48 8.45 -8.53
C ASP A 115 2.86 7.89 -8.89
N GLN A 116 3.43 8.35 -10.01
CA GLN A 116 4.68 7.86 -10.60
C GLN A 116 5.78 8.92 -10.61
N THR A 117 5.75 9.85 -9.64
CA THR A 117 6.81 10.84 -9.50
C THR A 117 8.15 10.17 -9.19
N ASN A 118 8.14 9.19 -8.29
CA ASN A 118 9.31 8.43 -7.88
C ASN A 118 8.94 7.02 -7.36
N PRO A 119 9.91 6.10 -7.18
CA PRO A 119 9.62 4.73 -6.76
C PRO A 119 8.89 4.61 -5.41
N LEU A 120 9.18 5.51 -4.46
CA LEU A 120 8.52 5.55 -3.16
C LEU A 120 7.05 5.94 -3.28
N SER A 121 6.73 6.90 -4.16
CA SER A 121 5.37 7.33 -4.45
C SER A 121 4.53 6.16 -5.00
N GLU A 122 5.10 5.38 -5.92
CA GLU A 122 4.41 4.23 -6.51
C GLU A 122 4.09 3.14 -5.48
N ILE A 123 5.09 2.70 -4.70
CA ILE A 123 4.89 1.62 -3.73
C ILE A 123 3.92 2.04 -2.62
N THR A 124 3.96 3.32 -2.24
CA THR A 124 3.06 3.85 -1.22
C THR A 124 1.63 3.95 -1.74
N HIS A 125 1.43 4.42 -2.98
CA HIS A 125 0.08 4.45 -3.57
C HIS A 125 -0.50 3.04 -3.67
N LYS A 126 0.29 2.03 -4.07
CA LYS A 126 -0.14 0.62 -4.11
C LYS A 126 -0.53 0.05 -2.73
N ARG A 127 -0.02 0.63 -1.63
CA ARG A 127 -0.29 0.22 -0.23
C ARG A 127 -1.23 1.17 0.52
N ARG A 128 -1.89 2.08 -0.19
CA ARG A 128 -2.80 3.09 0.36
C ARG A 128 -4.16 2.46 0.69
N LEU A 129 -4.70 2.85 1.85
CA LEU A 129 -6.04 2.54 2.31
C LEU A 129 -6.90 3.79 2.20
N SER A 130 -8.16 3.61 1.77
CA SER A 130 -9.13 4.70 1.66
C SER A 130 -10.42 4.31 2.38
N ALA A 131 -10.84 5.12 3.34
CA ALA A 131 -12.18 5.05 3.92
C ALA A 131 -13.26 5.70 3.02
N LEU A 132 -12.82 6.40 1.97
CA LEU A 132 -13.68 7.04 0.97
C LEU A 132 -13.97 6.07 -0.20
N GLY A 133 -15.14 6.21 -0.81
CA GLY A 133 -15.52 5.47 -2.01
C GLY A 133 -16.92 4.84 -1.92
N PRO A 134 -17.33 4.05 -2.93
CA PRO A 134 -18.61 3.36 -2.91
C PRO A 134 -18.74 2.42 -1.70
N GLY A 135 -19.73 2.66 -0.84
CA GLY A 135 -19.94 1.90 0.40
C GLY A 135 -19.09 2.37 1.59
N GLY A 136 -18.22 3.38 1.39
CA GLY A 136 -17.46 4.03 2.45
C GLY A 136 -18.07 5.35 2.92
N LEU A 137 -17.24 6.15 3.58
CA LEU A 137 -17.62 7.48 4.06
C LEU A 137 -17.53 8.53 2.95
N THR A 138 -18.29 9.61 3.12
CA THR A 138 -18.09 10.85 2.37
C THR A 138 -17.37 11.86 3.27
N ARG A 139 -16.61 12.78 2.67
CA ARG A 139 -15.84 13.80 3.41
C ARG A 139 -16.69 14.61 4.39
N GLU A 140 -17.92 14.91 4.01
CA GLU A 140 -18.88 15.70 4.81
C GLU A 140 -19.48 14.92 5.99
N ARG A 141 -19.57 13.59 5.88
CA ARG A 141 -20.13 12.72 6.92
C ARG A 141 -19.08 12.17 7.87
N ALA A 142 -17.81 12.30 7.51
CA ALA A 142 -16.70 11.87 8.34
C ALA A 142 -16.51 12.84 9.51
N GLY A 143 -16.99 12.43 10.69
CA GLY A 143 -16.75 13.12 11.96
C GLY A 143 -15.28 13.09 12.38
N PHE A 144 -15.00 13.69 13.54
CA PHE A 144 -13.65 13.75 14.10
C PHE A 144 -13.15 12.37 14.56
N GLU A 145 -14.01 11.57 15.21
CA GLU A 145 -13.68 10.26 15.79
C GLU A 145 -13.06 9.30 14.74
N VAL A 146 -13.64 9.25 13.54
CA VAL A 146 -13.16 8.37 12.47
C VAL A 146 -11.80 8.79 11.88
N ARG A 147 -11.37 10.02 12.13
CA ARG A 147 -10.08 10.54 11.67
C ARG A 147 -8.96 10.35 12.69
N ASP A 148 -9.31 10.01 13.92
CA ASP A 148 -8.35 9.89 15.01
C ASP A 148 -7.55 8.58 14.92
N VAL A 149 -6.42 8.54 15.60
CA VAL A 149 -5.58 7.35 15.69
C VAL A 149 -6.15 6.43 16.75
N HIS A 150 -6.66 5.27 16.32
CA HIS A 150 -7.17 4.24 17.22
C HIS A 150 -6.05 3.30 17.68
N HIS A 151 -6.13 2.75 18.90
CA HIS A 151 -5.09 1.87 19.45
C HIS A 151 -4.86 0.61 18.60
N THR A 152 -5.91 0.09 17.95
CA THR A 152 -5.80 -1.06 17.03
C THR A 152 -4.99 -0.78 15.77
N HIS A 153 -4.70 0.48 15.44
CA HIS A 153 -3.87 0.82 14.29
C HIS A 153 -2.43 0.33 14.43
N TYR A 154 -1.96 0.06 15.66
CA TYR A 154 -0.61 -0.40 15.92
C TYR A 154 -0.23 -1.60 15.05
N GLY A 155 0.85 -1.45 14.27
CA GLY A 155 1.35 -2.50 13.38
C GLY A 155 0.50 -2.78 12.14
N ARG A 156 -0.64 -2.09 11.96
CA ARG A 156 -1.62 -2.32 10.88
C ARG A 156 -1.72 -1.12 9.94
N ILE A 157 -2.01 0.06 10.49
CA ILE A 157 -2.13 1.33 9.76
C ILE A 157 -1.14 2.32 10.37
N CYS A 158 -0.34 2.97 9.52
CA CYS A 158 0.66 3.92 9.98
C CYS A 158 -0.02 5.15 10.60
N PRO A 159 0.33 5.54 11.84
CA PRO A 159 -0.24 6.71 12.49
C PRO A 159 0.35 8.04 11.98
N ILE A 160 1.50 7.99 11.29
CA ILE A 160 2.24 9.18 10.82
C ILE A 160 1.85 9.54 9.38
N GLU A 161 1.77 8.54 8.50
CA GLU A 161 1.59 8.79 7.07
C GLU A 161 0.11 8.91 6.71
N THR A 162 -0.36 10.16 6.67
CA THR A 162 -1.69 10.53 6.16
C THR A 162 -1.59 11.85 5.39
N PRO A 163 -2.45 12.10 4.37
CA PRO A 163 -2.46 13.38 3.67
C PRO A 163 -2.85 14.53 4.60
N GLU A 164 -2.22 15.69 4.39
CA GLU A 164 -2.61 16.92 5.05
C GLU A 164 -3.95 17.45 4.50
N GLY A 165 -4.66 18.21 5.34
CA GLY A 165 -5.88 18.90 4.94
C GLY A 165 -7.15 18.04 5.02
N PRO A 166 -8.12 18.19 4.09
CA PRO A 166 -9.47 17.63 4.25
C PRO A 166 -9.56 16.11 4.37
N ASN A 167 -8.54 15.37 3.91
CA ASN A 167 -8.50 13.91 3.90
C ASN A 167 -7.73 13.29 5.07
N ILE A 168 -7.26 14.09 6.03
CA ILE A 168 -6.55 13.60 7.21
C ILE A 168 -7.37 12.52 7.92
N GLY A 169 -6.71 11.39 8.23
CA GLY A 169 -7.32 10.23 8.90
C GLY A 169 -8.23 9.37 8.02
N LEU A 170 -8.64 9.85 6.82
CA LEU A 170 -9.49 9.10 5.89
C LEU A 170 -8.71 8.31 4.85
N ILE A 171 -7.45 8.69 4.66
CA ILE A 171 -6.49 8.00 3.83
C ILE A 171 -5.30 7.65 4.72
N GLY A 172 -4.97 6.37 4.77
CA GLY A 172 -3.84 5.85 5.53
C GLY A 172 -2.95 4.96 4.67
N SER A 173 -1.79 4.62 5.20
CA SER A 173 -0.88 3.63 4.59
C SER A 173 -0.78 2.39 5.47
N LEU A 174 -0.67 1.22 4.84
CA LEU A 174 -0.35 -0.01 5.56
C LEU A 174 1.04 0.08 6.20
N CYS A 175 1.17 -0.41 7.43
CA CYS A 175 2.46 -0.62 8.08
C CYS A 175 3.33 -1.64 7.32
N ILE A 176 4.64 -1.69 7.63
CA ILE A 176 5.61 -2.53 6.89
C ILE A 176 5.23 -4.00 6.88
N TYR A 177 4.88 -4.56 8.05
CA TYR A 177 4.57 -5.99 8.20
C TYR A 177 3.08 -6.33 8.16
N ALA A 178 2.21 -5.32 7.97
CA ALA A 178 0.77 -5.54 7.92
C ALA A 178 0.38 -6.44 6.74
N LYS A 179 -0.51 -7.40 6.99
CA LYS A 179 -1.11 -8.28 5.97
C LYS A 179 -2.63 -8.20 6.04
N VAL A 180 -3.28 -8.49 4.92
CA VAL A 180 -4.74 -8.62 4.86
C VAL A 180 -5.07 -10.10 4.77
N ASN A 181 -5.89 -10.60 5.70
CA ASN A 181 -6.30 -12.00 5.72
C ASN A 181 -7.44 -12.28 4.72
N GLU A 182 -7.84 -13.55 4.60
CA GLU A 182 -8.88 -13.98 3.65
C GLU A 182 -10.25 -13.33 3.90
N LEU A 183 -10.52 -12.90 5.14
CA LEU A 183 -11.77 -12.24 5.53
C LEU A 183 -11.72 -10.71 5.30
N GLY A 184 -10.55 -10.17 4.97
CA GLY A 184 -10.32 -8.74 4.73
C GLY A 184 -9.87 -7.95 5.95
N PHE A 185 -9.55 -8.58 7.08
CA PHE A 185 -9.03 -7.90 8.26
C PHE A 185 -7.51 -7.74 8.19
N ILE A 186 -6.99 -6.67 8.81
CA ILE A 186 -5.56 -6.40 8.85
C ILE A 186 -4.94 -7.13 10.04
N GLU A 187 -3.89 -7.88 9.78
CA GLU A 187 -3.12 -8.61 10.76
C GLU A 187 -1.69 -8.09 10.82
N THR A 188 -1.08 -8.23 11.99
CA THR A 188 0.31 -7.84 12.23
C THR A 188 1.04 -8.97 12.96
N PRO A 189 2.33 -9.21 12.71
CA PRO A 189 3.05 -10.33 13.29
C PRO A 189 3.57 -10.05 14.70
N TYR A 190 3.59 -11.09 15.54
CA TYR A 190 4.18 -11.08 16.87
C TYR A 190 4.97 -12.37 17.12
N PHE A 191 6.02 -12.30 17.93
CA PHE A 191 6.66 -13.51 18.46
C PHE A 191 5.87 -14.02 19.65
N ARG A 192 5.65 -15.34 19.71
CA ARG A 192 4.98 -15.98 20.83
C ARG A 192 5.91 -16.12 22.04
N VAL A 193 5.37 -15.87 23.23
CA VAL A 193 6.06 -16.05 24.50
C VAL A 193 5.43 -17.24 25.23
N THR A 194 6.27 -18.12 25.76
CA THR A 194 5.84 -19.28 26.56
C THR A 194 6.71 -19.37 27.81
N ASP A 195 6.10 -19.38 28.99
CA ASP A 195 6.79 -19.46 30.29
C ASP A 195 7.90 -18.39 30.44
N GLY A 196 7.60 -17.14 30.04
CA GLY A 196 8.53 -16.00 30.09
C GLY A 196 9.68 -16.07 29.08
N LYS A 197 9.67 -17.03 28.15
CA LYS A 197 10.67 -17.20 27.08
C LYS A 197 10.09 -16.85 25.71
N ILE A 198 10.79 -16.00 24.98
CA ILE A 198 10.44 -15.63 23.60
C ILE A 198 10.81 -16.80 22.68
N THR A 199 9.86 -17.19 21.84
CA THR A 199 10.03 -18.26 20.84
C THR A 199 10.21 -17.67 19.44
N ASP A 200 10.78 -18.46 18.53
CA ASP A 200 10.92 -18.07 17.12
C ASP A 200 9.60 -18.22 16.32
N GLU A 201 8.50 -18.62 16.97
CA GLU A 201 7.19 -18.75 16.34
C GLU A 201 6.57 -17.36 16.11
N VAL A 202 6.41 -16.99 14.84
CA VAL A 202 5.75 -15.74 14.44
C VAL A 202 4.28 -16.00 14.13
N VAL A 203 3.38 -15.36 14.88
CA VAL A 203 1.93 -15.46 14.72
C VAL A 203 1.37 -14.13 14.24
N TYR A 204 0.52 -14.16 13.21
CA TYR A 204 -0.21 -12.97 12.76
C TYR A 204 -1.52 -12.88 13.54
N LEU A 205 -1.76 -11.73 14.16
CA LEU A 205 -2.97 -11.49 14.94
C LEU A 205 -3.82 -10.39 14.31
N SER A 206 -5.11 -10.64 14.18
CA SER A 206 -6.11 -9.60 13.89
C SER A 206 -6.37 -8.73 15.13
N ALA A 207 -7.04 -7.58 14.95
CA ALA A 207 -7.31 -6.67 16.08
C ALA A 207 -8.14 -7.35 17.19
N ASP A 208 -9.17 -8.13 16.81
CA ASP A 208 -10.03 -8.84 17.78
C ASP A 208 -9.31 -9.98 18.52
N GLU A 209 -8.25 -10.52 17.93
CA GLU A 209 -7.42 -11.54 18.56
C GLU A 209 -6.38 -10.91 19.48
N GLU A 210 -5.75 -9.81 19.05
CA GLU A 210 -4.81 -9.02 19.85
C GLU A 210 -5.42 -8.57 21.18
N ASP A 211 -6.69 -8.17 21.20
CA ASP A 211 -7.43 -7.72 22.39
C ASP A 211 -7.60 -8.77 23.52
N LYS A 212 -7.23 -10.02 23.25
CA LYS A 212 -7.28 -11.12 24.23
C LYS A 212 -5.95 -11.34 24.93
N TYR A 213 -4.86 -10.76 24.43
CA TYR A 213 -3.51 -11.09 24.84
C TYR A 213 -2.77 -9.87 25.36
N LYS A 214 -1.79 -10.10 26.24
CA LYS A 214 -0.86 -9.07 26.73
C LYS A 214 0.37 -9.03 25.83
N ILE A 215 0.61 -7.90 25.17
CA ILE A 215 1.70 -7.76 24.18
C ILE A 215 2.80 -6.82 24.70
N ALA A 216 4.01 -7.35 24.83
CA ALA A 216 5.18 -6.57 25.22
C ALA A 216 5.87 -5.88 24.03
N GLN A 217 6.61 -4.81 24.32
CA GLN A 217 7.46 -4.14 23.33
C GLN A 217 8.76 -4.90 23.10
N ILE A 218 9.35 -4.76 21.91
CA ILE A 218 10.62 -5.42 21.55
C ILE A 218 11.84 -4.91 22.35
N ASN A 219 11.78 -3.70 22.93
CA ASN A 219 12.91 -3.06 23.61
C ASN A 219 13.15 -3.56 25.06
N ILE A 220 12.52 -4.66 25.47
CA ILE A 220 12.68 -5.23 26.81
C ILE A 220 14.02 -5.95 26.98
N LYS A 221 14.50 -6.05 28.22
CA LYS A 221 15.77 -6.75 28.52
C LYS A 221 15.59 -8.26 28.48
N ILE A 222 16.29 -8.91 27.56
CA ILE A 222 16.32 -10.37 27.40
C ILE A 222 17.68 -10.95 27.81
N ASP A 223 17.68 -12.18 28.30
CA ASP A 223 18.90 -12.95 28.58
C ASP A 223 19.43 -13.69 27.33
N LYS A 224 20.49 -14.49 27.50
CA LYS A 224 21.10 -15.26 26.40
C LYS A 224 20.23 -16.42 25.90
N ASP A 225 19.26 -16.85 26.69
CA ASP A 225 18.36 -17.97 26.39
C ASP A 225 16.99 -17.47 25.89
N ASN A 226 16.88 -16.19 25.50
CA ASN A 226 15.67 -15.47 25.10
C ASN A 226 14.59 -15.39 26.19
N LYS A 227 14.98 -15.48 27.46
CA LYS A 227 14.08 -15.25 28.59
C LYS A 227 14.06 -13.78 28.98
N ILE A 228 12.89 -13.29 29.36
CA ILE A 228 12.73 -11.92 29.83
C ILE A 228 13.37 -11.79 31.22
N SER A 229 14.26 -10.80 31.36
CA SER A 229 15.15 -10.66 32.54
C SER A 229 14.70 -9.60 33.54
N GLN A 230 13.68 -8.80 33.21
CA GLN A 230 13.14 -7.75 34.06
C GLN A 230 11.81 -8.18 34.67
N ASP A 231 11.55 -7.79 35.92
CA ASP A 231 10.35 -8.20 36.65
C ASP A 231 9.10 -7.41 36.21
N ASP A 232 9.25 -6.10 35.97
CA ASP A 232 8.18 -5.24 35.47
C ASP A 232 8.35 -5.00 33.97
N VAL A 233 7.43 -5.57 33.18
CA VAL A 233 7.46 -5.44 31.73
C VAL A 233 6.29 -4.58 31.25
N PRO A 234 6.54 -3.45 30.57
CA PRO A 234 5.48 -2.65 29.99
C PRO A 234 4.80 -3.45 28.86
N CYS A 235 3.51 -3.68 29.02
CA CYS A 235 2.70 -4.49 28.13
C CYS A 235 1.41 -3.74 27.73
N ARG A 236 0.97 -3.94 26.50
CA ARG A 236 -0.26 -3.36 25.95
C ARG A 236 -1.40 -4.37 26.11
N PHE A 237 -2.52 -3.91 26.66
CA PHE A 237 -3.73 -4.72 26.78
C PHE A 237 -4.97 -3.84 26.57
N ARG A 238 -5.72 -4.09 25.48
CA ARG A 238 -6.97 -3.36 25.14
C ARG A 238 -6.84 -1.84 25.12
N GLY A 239 -5.72 -1.35 24.60
CA GLY A 239 -5.41 0.09 24.52
C GLY A 239 -4.71 0.67 25.76
N ASP A 240 -4.76 0.00 26.91
CA ASP A 240 -4.04 0.42 28.11
C ASP A 240 -2.59 -0.07 28.10
N ILE A 241 -1.70 0.75 28.66
CA ILE A 241 -0.30 0.37 28.93
C ILE A 241 -0.22 0.01 30.42
N ILE A 242 0.05 -1.26 30.70
CA ILE A 242 0.12 -1.82 32.05
C ILE A 242 1.49 -2.47 32.28
N GLU A 243 1.89 -2.63 33.53
CA GLU A 243 3.08 -3.38 33.91
C GLU A 243 2.68 -4.82 34.26
N CYS A 244 3.39 -5.78 33.67
CA CYS A 244 3.05 -7.20 33.68
C CYS A 244 4.29 -8.00 34.06
N LEU A 245 4.10 -9.11 34.78
CA LEU A 245 5.19 -10.05 35.04
C LEU A 245 5.57 -10.79 33.74
N PRO A 246 6.82 -11.25 33.58
CA PRO A 246 7.26 -12.02 32.40
C PRO A 246 6.37 -13.20 32.02
N ASP A 247 5.84 -13.91 33.03
CA ASP A 247 5.03 -15.10 32.84
C ASP A 247 3.60 -14.78 32.37
N GLU A 248 3.16 -13.52 32.47
CA GLU A 248 1.85 -13.06 32.00
C GLU A 248 1.87 -12.55 30.56
N ILE A 249 3.04 -12.47 29.93
CA ILE A 249 3.18 -11.96 28.56
C ILE A 249 2.93 -13.11 27.59
N ASP A 250 2.00 -12.89 26.66
CA ASP A 250 1.66 -13.88 25.64
C ASP A 250 2.48 -13.67 24.36
N PHE A 251 2.75 -12.41 24.00
CA PHE A 251 3.37 -12.03 22.73
C PHE A 251 4.30 -10.83 22.87
N ILE A 252 5.22 -10.68 21.92
CA ILE A 252 6.12 -9.52 21.80
C ILE A 252 6.19 -9.05 20.34
N ASP A 253 6.32 -7.74 20.13
CA ASP A 253 6.52 -7.13 18.81
C ASP A 253 7.70 -7.77 18.05
N VAL A 254 7.65 -7.81 16.71
CA VAL A 254 8.72 -8.42 15.89
C VAL A 254 9.84 -7.42 15.59
N SER A 255 9.50 -6.14 15.46
CA SER A 255 10.44 -5.10 15.07
C SER A 255 9.96 -3.73 15.52
N PRO A 256 10.84 -2.82 15.94
CA PRO A 256 10.43 -1.45 16.27
C PRO A 256 9.86 -0.70 15.06
N LYS A 257 10.24 -1.09 13.83
CA LYS A 257 9.72 -0.50 12.58
C LYS A 257 8.30 -0.96 12.24
N GLN A 258 7.73 -1.91 12.99
CA GLN A 258 6.41 -2.48 12.72
C GLN A 258 5.29 -1.44 12.76
N ILE A 259 5.43 -0.39 13.57
CA ILE A 259 4.43 0.68 13.70
C ILE A 259 4.40 1.64 12.50
N ALA A 260 5.50 1.74 11.75
CA ALA A 260 5.67 2.73 10.69
C ALA A 260 5.22 2.19 9.32
N SER A 261 4.91 3.10 8.40
CA SER A 261 4.81 2.78 6.98
C SER A 261 6.18 2.72 6.32
N ILE A 262 6.19 2.32 5.05
CA ILE A 262 7.42 2.30 4.24
C ILE A 262 8.06 3.70 4.17
N SER A 263 7.29 4.74 3.89
CA SER A 263 7.79 6.13 3.84
C SER A 263 8.35 6.60 5.17
N ALA A 264 7.61 6.41 6.27
CA ALA A 264 8.09 6.79 7.60
C ALA A 264 9.37 6.05 8.00
N SER A 265 9.49 4.78 7.62
CA SER A 265 10.66 3.96 7.93
C SER A 265 11.95 4.34 7.18
N LEU A 266 11.86 5.24 6.19
CA LEU A 266 13.00 5.80 5.46
C LEU A 266 13.57 7.07 6.13
N ILE A 267 12.89 7.63 7.13
CA ILE A 267 13.37 8.80 7.86
C ILE A 267 14.37 8.34 8.93
N PRO A 268 15.66 8.71 8.85
CA PRO A 268 16.60 8.44 9.93
C PRO A 268 16.26 9.31 11.14
N PHE A 269 16.49 8.79 12.35
CA PHE A 269 16.24 9.52 13.61
C PHE A 269 14.77 9.93 13.82
N LEU A 270 13.82 9.17 13.27
CA LEU A 270 12.38 9.43 13.39
C LEU A 270 11.93 9.59 14.86
N GLU A 271 12.57 8.86 15.78
CA GLU A 271 12.33 8.94 17.23
C GLU A 271 12.66 10.31 17.86
N HIS A 272 13.40 11.16 17.15
CA HIS A 272 13.78 12.50 17.58
C HIS A 272 12.94 13.61 16.93
N ASP A 273 12.03 13.25 16.01
CA ASP A 273 11.18 14.19 15.29
C ASP A 273 9.77 14.26 15.89
N ASP A 274 9.16 15.46 15.84
CA ASP A 274 7.74 15.63 16.13
C ASP A 274 6.88 14.90 15.07
N ALA A 275 5.78 14.29 15.51
CA ALA A 275 4.90 13.51 14.63
C ALA A 275 4.37 14.30 13.42
N ASN A 276 4.07 15.60 13.59
CA ASN A 276 3.60 16.43 12.48
C ASN A 276 4.72 16.71 11.47
N ARG A 277 5.95 16.88 11.94
CA ARG A 277 7.13 17.06 11.06
C ARG A 277 7.48 15.79 10.33
N ALA A 278 7.38 14.64 11.00
CA ALA A 278 7.50 13.34 10.36
C ALA A 278 6.42 13.13 9.29
N LEU A 279 5.17 13.50 9.57
CA LEU A 279 4.06 13.46 8.60
C LEU A 279 4.39 14.29 7.35
N MET A 280 4.81 15.55 7.53
CA MET A 280 5.22 16.40 6.42
C MET A 280 6.39 15.77 5.64
N GLY A 281 7.41 15.26 6.34
CA GLY A 281 8.57 14.59 5.75
C GLY A 281 8.18 13.41 4.86
N THR A 282 7.31 12.51 5.36
CA THR A 282 6.84 11.36 4.57
C THR A 282 6.06 11.79 3.33
N ASN A 283 5.23 12.84 3.44
CA ASN A 283 4.46 13.37 2.32
C ASN A 283 5.36 14.04 1.27
N MET A 284 6.37 14.80 1.70
CA MET A 284 7.33 15.50 0.84
C MET A 284 8.27 14.53 0.12
N GLN A 285 8.71 13.44 0.75
CA GLN A 285 9.55 12.42 0.10
C GLN A 285 8.92 11.89 -1.19
N ARG A 286 7.60 11.68 -1.21
CA ARG A 286 6.84 11.18 -2.39
C ARG A 286 6.77 12.19 -3.55
N GLN A 287 7.09 13.45 -3.30
CA GLN A 287 7.06 14.53 -4.29
C GLN A 287 8.43 14.76 -4.94
N SER A 288 9.49 14.08 -4.46
CA SER A 288 10.85 14.21 -4.99
C SER A 288 10.89 13.81 -6.46
N VAL A 289 11.44 14.69 -7.31
CA VAL A 289 11.50 14.52 -8.77
C VAL A 289 12.81 13.81 -9.16
N PRO A 290 12.82 12.94 -10.19
CA PRO A 290 14.02 12.29 -10.68
C PRO A 290 15.12 13.24 -11.15
N LEU A 291 16.30 13.10 -10.54
CA LEU A 291 17.53 13.82 -10.88
C LEU A 291 18.32 13.07 -11.95
N ILE A 292 19.16 13.78 -12.71
CA ILE A 292 20.08 13.15 -13.68
C ILE A 292 21.10 12.24 -12.96
N LYS A 293 21.58 12.63 -11.78
CA LYS A 293 22.62 11.92 -11.02
C LYS A 293 22.21 11.72 -9.56
N PRO A 294 21.27 10.83 -9.22
CA PRO A 294 20.92 10.55 -7.83
C PRO A 294 22.14 10.03 -7.05
N GLU A 295 22.15 10.22 -5.73
CA GLU A 295 23.21 9.73 -4.85
C GLU A 295 22.60 8.96 -3.67
N VAL A 296 23.24 7.86 -3.29
CA VAL A 296 22.85 7.09 -2.10
C VAL A 296 22.93 8.00 -0.87
N PRO A 297 21.89 8.05 -0.02
CA PRO A 297 21.93 8.85 1.19
C PRO A 297 23.09 8.40 2.11
N LEU A 298 23.91 9.35 2.57
CA LEU A 298 25.01 9.04 3.50
C LEU A 298 24.50 8.52 4.84
N VAL A 299 23.33 9.01 5.27
CA VAL A 299 22.63 8.55 6.47
C VAL A 299 21.32 7.91 6.03
N GLY A 300 21.26 6.58 6.09
CA GLY A 300 20.10 5.79 5.71
C GLY A 300 19.60 4.88 6.84
N THR A 301 18.48 4.21 6.58
CA THR A 301 17.76 3.36 7.54
C THR A 301 17.89 1.86 7.23
N GLY A 302 18.40 1.52 6.04
CA GLY A 302 18.46 0.16 5.49
C GLY A 302 17.21 -0.25 4.70
N MET A 303 16.15 0.57 4.69
CA MET A 303 14.93 0.29 3.93
C MET A 303 15.05 0.64 2.44
N GLU A 304 16.06 1.43 2.07
CA GLU A 304 16.25 1.99 0.73
C GLU A 304 16.39 0.89 -0.34
N ASN A 305 17.15 -0.16 -0.03
CA ASN A 305 17.35 -1.31 -0.92
C ASN A 305 16.02 -2.06 -1.15
N LYS A 306 15.29 -2.32 -0.06
CA LYS A 306 14.03 -3.07 -0.12
C LYS A 306 12.97 -2.31 -0.92
N VAL A 307 12.89 -0.99 -0.75
CA VAL A 307 11.97 -0.12 -1.50
C VAL A 307 12.33 -0.05 -2.98
N ALA A 308 13.61 0.08 -3.32
CA ALA A 308 14.06 0.11 -4.71
C ALA A 308 13.68 -1.18 -5.45
N ILE A 309 13.93 -2.34 -4.84
CA ILE A 309 13.58 -3.65 -5.41
C ILE A 309 12.06 -3.84 -5.49
N ASP A 310 11.34 -3.68 -4.38
CA ASP A 310 9.91 -4.01 -4.32
C ASP A 310 9.02 -3.03 -5.10
N SER A 311 9.51 -1.81 -5.37
CA SER A 311 8.80 -0.83 -6.23
C SER A 311 8.73 -1.26 -7.70
N GLY A 312 9.69 -2.08 -8.15
CA GLY A 312 9.88 -2.44 -9.56
C GLY A 312 10.57 -1.36 -10.41
N ALA A 313 11.21 -0.37 -9.77
CA ALA A 313 12.00 0.65 -10.46
C ALA A 313 13.33 0.10 -11.00
N VAL A 314 13.99 -0.75 -10.21
CA VAL A 314 15.23 -1.43 -10.57
C VAL A 314 14.94 -2.70 -11.39
N LEU A 315 15.88 -3.08 -12.23
CA LEU A 315 15.83 -4.34 -12.96
C LEU A 315 16.52 -5.43 -12.14
N ILE A 316 15.83 -6.54 -11.85
CA ILE A 316 16.38 -7.67 -11.10
C ILE A 316 16.65 -8.89 -11.99
N SER A 317 17.69 -9.65 -11.67
CA SER A 317 17.95 -10.93 -12.31
C SER A 317 16.93 -11.96 -11.86
N GLN A 318 16.45 -12.76 -12.81
CA GLN A 318 15.46 -13.82 -12.54
C GLN A 318 16.12 -15.18 -12.34
N ASP A 319 17.36 -15.31 -12.79
CA ASP A 319 18.12 -16.56 -12.84
C ASP A 319 19.58 -16.30 -12.46
N ASP A 320 20.29 -17.35 -12.05
CA ASP A 320 21.73 -17.30 -11.81
C ASP A 320 22.47 -17.40 -13.15
N GLY A 321 23.48 -16.55 -13.36
CA GLY A 321 24.20 -16.58 -14.62
C GLY A 321 25.39 -15.64 -14.71
N LEU A 322 26.09 -15.72 -15.83
CA LEU A 322 27.19 -14.82 -16.20
C LEU A 322 26.65 -13.73 -17.12
N VAL A 323 26.96 -12.48 -16.81
CA VAL A 323 26.67 -11.33 -17.68
C VAL A 323 27.55 -11.44 -18.93
N LYS A 324 26.92 -11.61 -20.10
CA LYS A 324 27.64 -11.80 -21.36
C LYS A 324 27.86 -10.49 -22.11
N GLU A 325 26.85 -9.64 -22.12
CA GLU A 325 26.85 -8.38 -22.87
C GLU A 325 26.10 -7.32 -22.07
N VAL A 326 26.70 -6.14 -21.95
CA VAL A 326 26.09 -4.98 -21.30
C VAL A 326 26.10 -3.79 -22.25
N SER A 327 24.92 -3.22 -22.47
CA SER A 327 24.74 -2.01 -23.26
C SER A 327 23.81 -1.05 -22.51
N ALA A 328 23.74 0.20 -22.96
CA ALA A 328 22.83 1.19 -22.38
C ALA A 328 21.35 0.82 -22.50
N ASP A 329 20.99 -0.02 -23.47
CA ASP A 329 19.61 -0.38 -23.81
C ASP A 329 19.22 -1.80 -23.38
N LYS A 330 20.19 -2.70 -23.23
CA LYS A 330 19.96 -4.10 -22.87
C LYS A 330 21.10 -4.76 -22.12
N ILE A 331 20.76 -5.79 -21.36
CA ILE A 331 21.69 -6.66 -20.63
C ILE A 331 21.38 -8.12 -21.01
N ILE A 332 22.40 -8.89 -21.38
CA ILE A 332 22.24 -10.32 -21.72
C ILE A 332 22.94 -11.17 -20.67
N ILE A 333 22.17 -12.03 -20.00
CA ILE A 333 22.67 -13.00 -19.02
C ILE A 333 22.65 -14.38 -19.64
N LYS A 334 23.73 -15.14 -19.40
CA LYS A 334 23.86 -16.53 -19.79
C LYS A 334 23.74 -17.39 -18.53
N ASN A 335 22.65 -18.15 -18.43
CA ASN A 335 22.42 -19.05 -17.31
C ASN A 335 23.36 -20.26 -17.35
N THR A 336 23.44 -20.98 -16.24
CA THR A 336 24.22 -22.23 -16.11
C THR A 336 23.84 -23.28 -17.17
N ASP A 337 22.57 -23.29 -17.60
CA ASP A 337 22.05 -24.18 -18.65
C ASP A 337 22.35 -23.70 -20.10
N ASN A 338 23.24 -22.73 -20.28
CA ASN A 338 23.56 -22.07 -21.56
C ASN A 338 22.38 -21.32 -22.22
N ILE A 339 21.24 -21.15 -21.55
CA ILE A 339 20.12 -20.33 -22.03
C ILE A 339 20.50 -18.85 -21.88
N GLN A 340 20.33 -18.08 -22.96
CA GLN A 340 20.53 -16.63 -22.93
C GLN A 340 19.21 -15.93 -22.65
N LYS A 341 19.22 -15.01 -21.68
CA LYS A 341 18.08 -14.19 -21.31
C LYS A 341 18.42 -12.72 -21.53
N GLU A 342 17.59 -12.06 -22.32
CA GLU A 342 17.75 -10.65 -22.66
C GLU A 342 16.82 -9.81 -21.79
N TYR A 343 17.39 -8.76 -21.20
CA TYR A 343 16.69 -7.78 -20.39
C TYR A 343 16.76 -6.42 -21.08
N ILE A 344 15.60 -5.89 -21.46
CA ILE A 344 15.49 -4.58 -22.14
C ILE A 344 15.29 -3.50 -21.09
N LEU A 345 16.12 -2.46 -21.15
CA LEU A 345 16.08 -1.32 -20.25
C LEU A 345 15.12 -0.25 -20.75
N LYS A 346 14.42 0.40 -19.81
CA LYS A 346 13.58 1.57 -20.13
C LYS A 346 14.46 2.80 -20.30
N LYS A 347 14.41 3.45 -21.47
CA LYS A 347 15.18 4.66 -21.78
C LYS A 347 14.24 5.82 -22.06
N PHE A 348 14.39 6.91 -21.31
CA PHE A 348 13.67 8.17 -21.50
C PHE A 348 12.15 8.01 -21.68
N VAL A 349 11.53 7.15 -20.87
CA VAL A 349 10.07 6.92 -20.91
C VAL A 349 9.38 7.98 -20.06
N ARG A 350 8.26 8.54 -20.53
CA ARG A 350 7.46 9.51 -19.77
C ARG A 350 6.70 8.83 -18.63
N SER A 351 6.73 9.42 -17.43
CA SER A 351 5.84 9.06 -16.32
C SER A 351 4.47 9.74 -16.43
N ASN A 352 3.51 9.35 -15.58
CA ASN A 352 2.22 10.04 -15.48
C ASN A 352 2.35 11.53 -15.11
N GLN A 353 3.38 11.91 -14.34
CA GLN A 353 3.64 13.28 -13.91
C GLN A 353 4.59 14.04 -14.87
N GLY A 354 4.91 13.47 -16.04
CA GLY A 354 5.79 14.11 -17.02
C GLY A 354 7.28 14.09 -16.66
N THR A 355 7.67 13.29 -15.67
CA THR A 355 9.08 13.04 -15.33
C THR A 355 9.68 11.94 -16.20
N CYS A 356 11.01 11.83 -16.20
CA CYS A 356 11.74 10.84 -16.97
C CYS A 356 11.98 9.53 -16.18
N ILE A 357 11.53 8.40 -16.74
CA ILE A 357 11.87 7.06 -16.30
C ILE A 357 13.01 6.56 -17.19
N ASN A 358 14.21 6.46 -16.61
CA ASN A 358 15.39 5.99 -17.29
C ASN A 358 16.11 4.95 -16.42
N GLN A 359 16.54 3.86 -17.04
CA GLN A 359 17.32 2.81 -16.41
C GLN A 359 18.78 2.84 -16.89
N ILE A 360 19.69 2.54 -15.97
CA ILE A 360 21.13 2.58 -16.17
C ILE A 360 21.70 1.23 -15.71
N PRO A 361 22.43 0.48 -16.58
CA PRO A 361 23.09 -0.75 -16.18
C PRO A 361 24.04 -0.52 -15.00
N LEU A 362 23.98 -1.40 -14.00
CA LEU A 362 24.88 -1.41 -12.84
C LEU A 362 25.97 -2.48 -12.98
N VAL A 363 25.66 -3.58 -13.68
CA VAL A 363 26.56 -4.73 -13.86
C VAL A 363 27.52 -4.53 -15.04
N GLU A 364 28.67 -5.20 -14.97
CA GLU A 364 29.68 -5.24 -16.03
C GLU A 364 29.74 -6.62 -16.71
N GLU A 365 30.27 -6.65 -17.93
CA GLU A 365 30.49 -7.90 -18.66
C GLU A 365 31.44 -8.83 -17.90
N GLY A 366 31.08 -10.11 -17.79
CA GLY A 366 31.85 -11.11 -17.04
C GLY A 366 31.51 -11.18 -15.55
N MET A 367 30.62 -10.34 -15.01
CA MET A 367 30.13 -10.50 -13.64
C MET A 367 29.22 -11.72 -13.49
N ILE A 368 29.33 -12.41 -12.36
CA ILE A 368 28.40 -13.48 -11.97
C ILE A 368 27.29 -12.85 -11.13
N VAL A 369 26.05 -13.05 -11.55
CA VAL A 369 24.86 -12.55 -10.87
C VAL A 369 24.01 -13.71 -10.39
N LYS A 370 23.34 -13.52 -9.25
CA LYS A 370 22.36 -14.46 -8.70
C LYS A 370 20.96 -13.95 -8.96
N LYS A 371 20.00 -14.86 -8.90
CA LYS A 371 18.58 -14.55 -8.87
C LYS A 371 18.28 -13.58 -7.73
N GLY A 372 17.69 -12.44 -8.08
CA GLY A 372 17.36 -11.35 -7.17
C GLY A 372 18.38 -10.21 -7.14
N ASP A 373 19.57 -10.37 -7.75
CA ASP A 373 20.55 -9.29 -7.84
C ASP A 373 20.08 -8.17 -8.78
N VAL A 374 20.43 -6.93 -8.46
CA VAL A 374 20.09 -5.75 -9.27
C VAL A 374 21.01 -5.66 -10.47
N LEU A 375 20.42 -5.64 -11.67
CA LEU A 375 21.11 -5.54 -12.95
C LEU A 375 21.23 -4.09 -13.44
N ALA A 376 20.20 -3.29 -13.17
CA ALA A 376 20.15 -1.89 -13.57
C ALA A 376 19.38 -1.05 -12.55
N ASP A 377 19.90 0.14 -12.28
CA ASP A 377 19.21 1.17 -11.53
C ASP A 377 18.11 1.79 -12.39
N GLY A 378 17.03 2.22 -11.74
CA GLY A 378 15.95 3.02 -12.32
C GLY A 378 15.98 4.50 -11.89
N PRO A 379 14.84 5.21 -12.03
CA PRO A 379 14.74 6.60 -11.61
C PRO A 379 14.86 6.72 -10.08
N LEU A 380 15.67 7.67 -9.59
CA LEU A 380 15.94 7.88 -8.16
C LEU A 380 16.40 6.62 -7.43
N THR A 381 17.22 5.81 -8.08
CA THR A 381 17.96 4.72 -7.46
C THR A 381 19.43 4.80 -7.84
N SER A 382 20.30 4.41 -6.92
CA SER A 382 21.74 4.35 -7.12
C SER A 382 22.27 3.15 -6.35
N GLU A 383 23.10 2.32 -6.99
CA GLU A 383 23.67 1.10 -6.41
C GLU A 383 22.59 0.14 -5.86
N GLY A 384 21.43 0.07 -6.54
CA GLY A 384 20.29 -0.73 -6.10
C GLY A 384 19.53 -0.18 -4.89
N ARG A 385 19.82 1.06 -4.45
CA ARG A 385 19.17 1.70 -3.29
C ARG A 385 18.37 2.91 -3.70
N LEU A 386 17.24 3.12 -3.03
CA LEU A 386 16.44 4.33 -3.19
C LEU A 386 17.28 5.58 -2.85
N SER A 387 17.33 6.51 -3.79
CA SER A 387 18.17 7.70 -3.77
C SER A 387 17.36 8.88 -4.26
N LEU A 388 16.52 9.43 -3.38
CA LEU A 388 15.53 10.48 -3.71
C LEU A 388 16.15 11.87 -3.97
N GLY A 389 17.46 12.03 -3.72
CA GLY A 389 18.14 13.33 -3.80
C GLY A 389 19.66 13.22 -3.89
N ARG A 390 20.34 14.20 -3.29
CA ARG A 390 21.80 14.34 -3.26
C ARG A 390 22.26 14.69 -1.85
N ASN A 391 23.45 14.25 -1.48
CA ASN A 391 24.08 14.70 -0.24
C ASN A 391 24.73 16.06 -0.48
N ILE A 392 24.47 17.04 0.38
CA ILE A 392 25.02 18.39 0.29
C ILE A 392 25.61 18.83 1.64
N LEU A 393 26.63 19.69 1.60
CA LEU A 393 27.18 20.31 2.80
C LEU A 393 26.27 21.46 3.23
N ILE A 394 25.72 21.36 4.45
CA ILE A 394 24.81 22.35 5.03
C ILE A 394 25.50 23.03 6.22
N ALA A 395 25.34 24.35 6.32
CA ALA A 395 25.75 25.13 7.48
C ALA A 395 24.52 25.80 8.10
N TYR A 396 24.30 25.59 9.40
CA TYR A 396 23.24 26.26 10.15
C TYR A 396 23.75 27.59 10.70
N MET A 397 23.50 28.68 9.96
CA MET A 397 23.80 30.04 10.41
C MET A 397 22.89 31.07 9.71
N PRO A 398 22.54 32.19 10.36
CA PRO A 398 21.92 33.30 9.65
C PRO A 398 22.92 33.90 8.65
N TRP A 399 22.46 34.18 7.42
CA TRP A 399 23.30 34.77 6.38
C TRP A 399 22.61 35.96 5.73
N GLU A 400 22.93 37.16 6.22
CA GLU A 400 22.47 38.46 5.67
C GLU A 400 20.94 38.58 5.47
N GLY A 401 20.15 37.75 6.17
CA GLY A 401 18.69 37.70 6.01
C GLY A 401 18.21 36.94 4.77
N TYR A 402 19.08 36.38 3.93
CA TYR A 402 18.67 35.58 2.76
C TYR A 402 17.99 34.27 3.13
N ASN A 403 18.25 33.76 4.34
CA ASN A 403 17.57 32.60 4.91
C ASN A 403 16.53 33.00 5.98
N PHE A 404 15.83 34.12 5.78
CA PHE A 404 14.71 34.52 6.62
C PHE A 404 13.53 33.54 6.45
N GLU A 405 12.81 33.27 7.54
CA GLU A 405 11.78 32.22 7.64
C GLU A 405 12.35 30.84 7.23
N ASP A 406 11.77 30.21 6.20
CA ASP A 406 12.17 28.88 5.69
C ASP A 406 12.94 28.98 4.36
N ALA A 407 13.45 30.17 4.01
CA ALA A 407 14.23 30.36 2.79
C ALA A 407 15.59 29.66 2.85
N ILE A 408 16.00 29.06 1.73
CA ILE A 408 17.28 28.34 1.60
C ILE A 408 18.21 29.14 0.69
N LEU A 409 19.38 29.50 1.21
CA LEU A 409 20.46 30.08 0.41
C LEU A 409 21.32 28.95 -0.16
N VAL A 410 21.47 28.92 -1.49
CA VAL A 410 22.17 27.86 -2.20
C VAL A 410 23.43 28.40 -2.86
N SER A 411 24.53 27.64 -2.80
CA SER A 411 25.77 27.96 -3.50
C SER A 411 25.62 27.78 -5.01
N GLU A 412 26.14 28.73 -5.80
CA GLU A 412 26.19 28.65 -7.27
C GLU A 412 26.91 27.37 -7.76
N LYS A 413 27.79 26.80 -6.93
CA LYS A 413 28.45 25.53 -7.22
C LYS A 413 27.47 24.41 -7.54
N LEU A 414 26.33 24.32 -6.84
CA LEU A 414 25.34 23.25 -7.06
C LEU A 414 24.69 23.35 -8.45
N VAL A 415 24.56 24.57 -8.98
CA VAL A 415 24.05 24.81 -10.33
C VAL A 415 25.10 24.42 -11.38
N ARG A 416 26.37 24.82 -11.17
CA ARG A 416 27.46 24.49 -12.09
C ARG A 416 27.74 22.99 -12.20
N GLU A 417 27.45 22.23 -11.14
CA GLU A 417 27.66 20.77 -11.08
C GLU A 417 26.41 19.96 -11.48
N ASP A 418 25.33 20.63 -11.93
CA ASP A 418 24.05 19.98 -12.28
C ASP A 418 23.49 19.08 -11.16
N THR A 419 23.66 19.51 -9.90
CA THR A 419 23.36 18.67 -8.73
C THR A 419 21.87 18.32 -8.65
N PHE A 420 21.01 19.30 -8.92
CA PHE A 420 19.54 19.16 -8.86
C PHE A 420 18.86 19.28 -10.23
N THR A 421 19.58 19.00 -11.32
CA THR A 421 19.03 19.06 -12.67
C THR A 421 18.16 17.82 -12.93
N SER A 422 16.95 18.03 -13.47
CA SER A 422 15.96 17.00 -13.80
C SER A 422 15.58 17.03 -15.29
N ILE A 423 15.03 15.91 -15.79
CA ILE A 423 14.53 15.79 -17.17
C ILE A 423 13.01 15.64 -17.14
N HIS A 424 12.33 16.49 -17.91
CA HIS A 424 10.88 16.47 -18.08
C HIS A 424 10.53 16.16 -19.53
N ILE A 425 9.50 15.34 -19.73
CA ILE A 425 9.05 14.89 -21.05
C ILE A 425 7.58 15.26 -21.20
N SER A 426 7.27 16.02 -22.26
CA SER A 426 5.90 16.37 -22.66
C SER A 426 5.56 15.73 -23.98
N GLU A 427 4.36 15.17 -24.10
CA GLU A 427 3.80 14.69 -25.37
C GLU A 427 2.78 15.70 -25.87
N GLN A 428 2.82 15.98 -27.16
CA GLN A 428 1.85 16.83 -27.84
C GLN A 428 1.29 16.02 -29.01
N GLU A 429 -0.01 15.79 -28.98
CA GLU A 429 -0.71 15.05 -30.03
C GLU A 429 -1.40 16.03 -30.99
N CYS A 430 -1.29 15.76 -32.29
CA CYS A 430 -1.99 16.49 -33.33
C CYS A 430 -2.80 15.47 -34.14
N GLU A 431 -4.12 15.62 -34.15
CA GLU A 431 -5.04 14.76 -34.88
C GLU A 431 -5.67 15.55 -36.03
N ALA A 432 -5.58 15.03 -37.25
CA ALA A 432 -6.43 15.48 -38.34
C ALA A 432 -7.80 14.81 -38.25
N ARG A 433 -8.87 15.60 -38.35
CA ARG A 433 -10.24 15.10 -38.28
C ARG A 433 -11.01 15.31 -39.59
N ASP A 434 -11.95 14.41 -39.83
CA ASP A 434 -12.94 14.59 -40.89
C ASP A 434 -13.96 15.64 -40.46
N THR A 435 -13.93 16.80 -41.10
CA THR A 435 -14.96 17.83 -40.90
C THR A 435 -16.03 17.74 -41.99
N LYS A 436 -17.15 18.44 -41.78
CA LYS A 436 -18.20 18.55 -42.80
C LYS A 436 -17.76 19.27 -44.07
N LEU A 437 -16.73 20.12 -43.99
CA LEU A 437 -16.21 20.90 -45.10
C LEU A 437 -15.09 20.18 -45.88
N GLY A 438 -14.61 19.06 -45.33
CA GLY A 438 -13.51 18.27 -45.86
C GLY A 438 -12.64 17.69 -44.74
N PRO A 439 -11.83 16.67 -45.04
CA PRO A 439 -10.81 16.19 -44.11
C PRO A 439 -9.78 17.28 -43.84
N GLU A 440 -9.35 17.40 -42.59
CA GLU A 440 -8.13 18.13 -42.26
C GLU A 440 -6.91 17.33 -42.77
N GLU A 441 -5.88 18.03 -43.23
CA GLU A 441 -4.64 17.41 -43.71
C GLU A 441 -3.47 17.89 -42.87
N ILE A 442 -2.67 16.95 -42.35
CA ILE A 442 -1.37 17.28 -41.73
C ILE A 442 -0.39 17.50 -42.88
N THR A 443 -0.23 18.77 -43.28
CA THR A 443 0.62 19.18 -44.40
C THR A 443 1.62 20.25 -43.97
N CYS A 444 2.76 20.29 -44.66
CA CYS A 444 3.75 21.35 -44.52
C CYS A 444 3.34 22.63 -45.26
N ASP A 445 2.30 22.58 -46.10
CA ASP A 445 1.75 23.71 -46.85
C ASP A 445 0.76 24.50 -45.99
N ILE A 446 1.30 25.31 -45.07
CA ILE A 446 0.52 26.08 -44.10
C ILE A 446 0.22 27.47 -44.67
N PRO A 447 -1.07 27.85 -44.87
CA PRO A 447 -1.42 29.20 -45.31
C PRO A 447 -1.15 30.24 -44.21
N ASN A 448 -0.78 31.45 -44.63
CA ASN A 448 -0.33 32.55 -43.75
C ASN A 448 -1.40 33.09 -42.80
#